data_AF-A0A1Q9PW53-F1
#
_entry.id   AF-A0A1Q9PW53-F1
#
_cell.length_a   1.000
_cell.length_b   1.000
_cell.length_c   1.000
_cell.angle_alpha   90.00
_cell.angle_beta   90.00
_cell.angle_gamma   90.00
#
_symmetry.space_group_name_H-M   'P 1'
#
loop_
_entity.id
_entity.type
_entity.pdbx_description
1 polymer ?
#
loop_
_entity_poly.entity_id
_entity_poly.type
_entity_poly.pdbx_seq_one_letter_code
_entity_poly.pdbx_strand_id
1 'polypeptide(L)'
;MTNLTTVSVSEDIRHLKSYNARTIDFEDLFESEYLINNKRENSTLIMEVLELNKENQTCSTDLLHSFEWAVSGFIDFLILNGIEPSIEHVNPIISQRWFHSLEEENQNRVTIIMKIIVITSFFSHLKDLGFISCNPFEEVYENLNISLE
;
A
#
# COMPACT_ATOMS: atom_id res chain seq x y z
N MET A 1 -48.82 22.64 2.06
CA MET A 1 -48.07 23.86 1.68
C MET A 1 -47.14 24.19 2.84
N THR A 2 -45.88 23.78 2.73
CA THR A 2 -44.86 23.87 3.78
C THR A 2 -44.13 25.21 3.64
N ASN A 3 -44.23 26.07 4.65
CA ASN A 3 -43.44 27.30 4.75
C ASN A 3 -42.12 27.01 5.48
N LEU A 4 -41.02 27.28 4.79
CA LEU A 4 -39.66 27.27 5.30
C LEU A 4 -39.46 28.45 6.25
N THR A 5 -39.07 28.17 7.49
CA THR A 5 -38.55 29.20 8.41
C THR A 5 -37.04 29.07 8.47
N THR A 6 -36.38 30.12 8.00
CA THR A 6 -34.94 30.36 8.00
C THR A 6 -34.40 30.50 9.43
N VAL A 7 -33.36 29.75 9.76
CA VAL A 7 -32.50 30.01 10.92
C VAL A 7 -31.19 30.60 10.42
N SER A 8 -30.89 31.82 10.86
CA SER A 8 -29.66 32.54 10.58
C SER A 8 -28.49 31.92 11.34
N VAL A 9 -27.41 31.61 10.64
CA VAL A 9 -26.11 31.31 11.27
C VAL A 9 -25.27 32.58 11.26
N SER A 10 -24.69 32.86 12.42
CA SER A 10 -24.03 34.08 12.86
C SER A 10 -22.84 34.51 12.00
N GLU A 11 -22.63 35.84 12.00
CA GLU A 11 -21.67 36.62 11.21
C GLU A 11 -20.18 36.48 11.63
N ASP A 12 -19.67 35.28 11.92
CA ASP A 12 -18.28 35.08 12.35
C ASP A 12 -17.41 34.30 11.37
N ILE A 13 -17.61 34.51 10.07
CA ILE A 13 -16.69 34.01 9.02
C ILE A 13 -16.29 35.17 8.09
N ARG A 14 -15.74 36.25 8.67
CA ARG A 14 -15.12 37.34 7.88
C ARG A 14 -13.59 37.30 7.84
N HIS A 15 -12.96 36.22 8.30
CA HIS A 15 -11.50 36.12 8.32
C HIS A 15 -10.89 34.86 7.70
N LEU A 16 -11.57 34.25 6.73
CA LEU A 16 -10.93 33.29 5.81
C LEU A 16 -11.11 33.75 4.37
N LYS A 17 -10.46 34.87 4.03
CA LYS A 17 -10.12 35.19 2.64
C LYS A 17 -8.78 34.53 2.33
N SER A 18 -8.76 33.87 1.17
CA SER A 18 -7.66 33.15 0.52
C SER A 18 -7.35 31.75 1.04
N TYR A 19 -8.17 30.78 0.67
CA TYR A 19 -7.64 29.52 0.14
C TYR A 19 -8.47 29.12 -1.07
N ASN A 20 -7.79 28.88 -2.18
CA ASN A 20 -8.35 28.47 -3.46
C ASN A 20 -9.25 27.24 -3.27
N ALA A 21 -10.55 27.41 -3.46
CA ALA A 21 -11.42 26.29 -3.81
C ALA A 21 -11.01 25.84 -5.21
N ARG A 22 -10.15 24.80 -5.30
CA ARG A 22 -10.15 23.95 -6.49
C ARG A 22 -11.44 23.15 -6.41
N THR A 23 -12.38 23.51 -7.27
CA THR A 23 -13.51 22.67 -7.65
C THR A 23 -12.94 21.30 -7.97
N ILE A 24 -13.27 20.30 -7.14
CA ILE A 24 -13.08 18.91 -7.53
C ILE A 24 -14.18 18.68 -8.57
N ASP A 25 -13.79 18.52 -9.84
CA ASP A 25 -14.73 18.17 -10.88
C ASP A 25 -15.31 16.80 -10.54
N PHE A 26 -16.65 16.72 -10.45
CA PHE A 26 -17.36 15.47 -10.15
C PHE A 26 -17.12 14.38 -11.21
N GLU A 27 -16.57 14.74 -12.37
CA GLU A 27 -16.15 13.82 -13.41
C GLU A 27 -14.88 13.02 -13.02
N ASP A 28 -13.96 13.58 -12.22
CA ASP A 28 -12.77 12.87 -11.72
C ASP A 28 -13.14 11.76 -10.70
N LEU A 29 -14.23 11.94 -9.94
CA LEU A 29 -14.74 10.93 -9.01
C LEU A 29 -15.38 9.75 -9.75
N PHE A 30 -16.05 10.00 -10.87
CA PHE A 30 -16.68 8.95 -11.69
C PHE A 30 -15.65 8.13 -12.48
N GLU A 31 -14.57 8.77 -12.95
CA GLU A 31 -13.43 8.06 -13.56
C GLU A 31 -12.76 7.12 -12.54
N SER A 32 -12.69 7.51 -11.27
CA SER A 32 -12.14 6.65 -10.21
C SER A 32 -12.99 5.40 -9.96
N GLU A 33 -14.32 5.52 -9.86
CA GLU A 33 -15.20 4.35 -9.65
C GLU A 33 -15.31 3.46 -10.89
N TYR A 34 -15.22 4.02 -12.10
CA TYR A 34 -15.26 3.24 -13.33
C TYR A 34 -13.96 2.46 -13.59
N LEU A 35 -12.80 3.04 -13.25
CA LEU A 35 -11.51 2.34 -13.26
C LEU A 35 -11.42 1.26 -12.16
N ILE A 36 -12.04 1.49 -11.00
CA ILE A 36 -12.14 0.50 -9.91
C ILE A 36 -13.02 -0.68 -10.31
N ASN A 37 -14.10 -0.45 -11.08
CA ASN A 37 -15.01 -1.52 -11.48
C ASN A 37 -14.54 -2.34 -12.69
N ASN A 38 -13.75 -1.76 -13.62
CA ASN A 38 -13.18 -2.49 -14.75
C ASN A 38 -11.84 -3.20 -14.45
N LYS A 39 -11.18 -2.91 -13.32
CA LYS A 39 -9.97 -3.64 -12.87
C LYS A 39 -10.26 -4.94 -12.12
N ARG A 40 -11.54 -5.21 -11.80
CA ARG A 40 -11.94 -6.40 -11.02
C ARG A 40 -11.71 -7.74 -11.70
N GLU A 41 -11.33 -7.77 -12.97
CA GLU A 41 -11.22 -9.05 -13.68
C GLU A 41 -9.90 -9.79 -13.49
N ASN A 42 -8.84 -9.21 -12.91
CA ASN A 42 -7.60 -9.93 -12.58
C ASN A 42 -6.84 -9.28 -11.41
N SER A 43 -7.37 -9.36 -10.18
CA SER A 43 -6.64 -9.01 -8.96
C SER A 43 -5.91 -10.25 -8.47
N THR A 44 -4.58 -10.19 -8.34
CA THR A 44 -3.77 -11.32 -7.85
C THR A 44 -3.45 -11.10 -6.38
N LEU A 45 -4.09 -11.86 -5.49
CA LEU A 45 -3.86 -11.70 -4.05
C LEU A 45 -2.44 -12.14 -3.68
N ILE A 46 -1.78 -11.36 -2.84
CA ILE A 46 -0.39 -11.64 -2.42
C ILE A 46 -0.29 -13.00 -1.71
N MET A 47 -1.31 -13.36 -0.91
CA MET A 47 -1.37 -14.68 -0.24
C MET A 47 -1.48 -15.83 -1.21
N GLU A 48 -2.28 -15.72 -2.28
CA GLU A 48 -2.44 -16.79 -3.26
C GLU A 48 -1.12 -17.10 -3.96
N VAL A 49 -0.32 -16.09 -4.26
CA VAL A 49 1.01 -16.28 -4.86
C VAL A 49 1.97 -16.94 -3.87
N LEU A 50 1.88 -16.61 -2.58
CA LEU A 50 2.66 -17.27 -1.55
C LEU A 50 2.29 -18.77 -1.42
N GLU A 51 0.99 -19.09 -1.47
CA GLU A 51 0.48 -20.47 -1.47
C GLU A 51 0.93 -21.23 -2.71
N LEU A 52 0.87 -20.62 -3.89
CA LEU A 52 1.37 -21.23 -5.13
C LEU A 52 2.87 -21.55 -5.07
N ASN A 53 3.69 -20.69 -4.45
CA ASN A 53 5.11 -20.97 -4.26
C ASN A 53 5.35 -22.17 -3.34
N LYS A 54 4.49 -22.35 -2.32
CA LYS A 54 4.52 -23.48 -1.40
C LYS A 54 4.11 -24.79 -2.07
N GLU A 55 3.05 -24.76 -2.88
CA GLU A 55 2.56 -25.93 -3.63
C GLU A 55 3.56 -26.40 -4.68
N ASN A 56 4.16 -25.45 -5.42
CA ASN A 56 5.10 -25.75 -6.50
C ASN A 56 6.53 -26.00 -6.03
N GLN A 57 6.81 -25.86 -4.73
CA GLN A 57 8.15 -26.03 -4.13
C GLN A 57 9.24 -25.21 -4.83
N THR A 58 8.89 -23.99 -5.23
CA THR A 58 9.81 -23.06 -5.93
C THR A 58 10.89 -22.50 -5.00
N CYS A 59 10.69 -22.62 -3.69
CA CYS A 59 11.57 -22.10 -2.64
C CYS A 59 11.82 -23.15 -1.55
N SER A 60 12.91 -22.99 -0.79
CA SER A 60 13.13 -23.79 0.42
C SER A 60 12.10 -23.46 1.50
N THR A 61 11.84 -24.40 2.41
CA THR A 61 10.91 -24.22 3.52
C THR A 61 11.27 -23.02 4.40
N ASP A 62 12.56 -22.82 4.69
CA ASP A 62 13.05 -21.70 5.50
C ASP A 62 12.79 -20.35 4.82
N LEU A 63 12.96 -20.29 3.49
CA LEU A 63 12.69 -19.10 2.70
C LEU A 63 11.19 -18.79 2.66
N LEU A 64 10.35 -19.82 2.50
CA LEU A 64 8.89 -19.67 2.56
C LEU A 64 8.42 -19.14 3.91
N HIS A 65 8.95 -19.66 5.02
CA HIS A 65 8.62 -19.14 6.35
C HIS A 65 9.06 -17.69 6.54
N SER A 66 10.21 -17.32 5.98
CA SER A 66 10.67 -15.93 5.99
C SER A 66 9.68 -15.05 5.21
N PHE A 67 9.28 -15.47 4.01
CA PHE A 67 8.27 -14.77 3.22
C PHE A 67 6.95 -14.63 3.96
N GLU A 68 6.40 -15.71 4.52
CA GLU A 68 5.17 -15.70 5.32
C GLU A 68 5.23 -14.62 6.41
N TRP A 69 6.32 -14.57 7.19
CA TRP A 69 6.47 -13.59 8.26
C TRP A 69 6.44 -12.13 7.78
N ALA A 70 7.17 -11.79 6.71
CA ALA A 70 7.22 -10.43 6.20
C ALA A 70 5.92 -10.05 5.45
N VAL A 71 5.42 -10.96 4.61
CA VAL A 71 4.21 -10.77 3.80
C VAL A 71 2.98 -10.57 4.68
N SER A 72 2.79 -11.38 5.74
CA SER A 72 1.66 -11.21 6.65
C SER A 72 1.65 -9.82 7.29
N GLY A 73 2.81 -9.35 7.78
CA GLY A 73 2.90 -8.01 8.35
C GLY A 73 2.64 -6.89 7.34
N PHE A 74 2.98 -7.09 6.08
CA PHE A 74 2.67 -6.14 5.02
C PHE A 74 1.17 -6.15 4.65
N ILE A 75 0.56 -7.32 4.56
CA ILE A 75 -0.86 -7.48 4.28
C ILE A 75 -1.71 -6.84 5.38
N ASP A 76 -1.34 -7.04 6.65
CA ASP A 76 -1.99 -6.39 7.77
C ASP A 76 -1.95 -4.87 7.62
N PHE A 77 -0.80 -4.31 7.23
CA PHE A 77 -0.68 -2.89 6.94
C PHE A 77 -1.59 -2.44 5.80
N LEU A 78 -1.69 -3.19 4.69
CA LEU A 78 -2.57 -2.85 3.56
C LEU A 78 -4.03 -2.82 4.01
N ILE A 79 -4.48 -3.86 4.72
CA ILE A 79 -5.85 -3.97 5.23
C ILE A 79 -6.17 -2.82 6.18
N LEU A 80 -5.29 -2.52 7.14
CA LEU A 80 -5.48 -1.42 8.10
C LEU A 80 -5.57 -0.05 7.42
N ASN A 81 -4.98 0.09 6.24
CA ASN A 81 -5.01 1.32 5.44
C ASN A 81 -6.09 1.32 4.35
N GLY A 82 -6.97 0.31 4.31
CA GLY A 82 -8.04 0.20 3.32
C GLY A 82 -7.55 -0.08 1.90
N ILE A 83 -6.37 -0.69 1.76
CA ILE A 83 -5.77 -1.08 0.49
C ILE A 83 -6.01 -2.57 0.28
N GLU A 84 -6.47 -2.95 -0.92
CA GLU A 84 -6.62 -4.35 -1.28
C GLU A 84 -5.25 -5.05 -1.30
N PRO A 85 -5.09 -6.21 -0.63
CA PRO A 85 -3.82 -6.93 -0.53
C PRO A 85 -3.50 -7.72 -1.81
N SER A 86 -3.55 -7.05 -2.95
CA SER A 86 -3.22 -7.59 -4.27
C SER A 86 -1.92 -6.98 -4.80
N ILE A 87 -1.23 -7.74 -5.65
CA ILE A 87 0.04 -7.34 -6.24
C ILE A 87 -0.08 -6.03 -7.03
N GLU A 88 -1.19 -5.83 -7.74
CA GLU A 88 -1.44 -4.69 -8.62
C GLU A 88 -1.61 -3.36 -7.85
N HIS A 89 -1.89 -3.44 -6.55
CA HIS A 89 -2.02 -2.27 -5.67
C HIS A 89 -0.70 -1.91 -4.97
N VAL A 90 0.31 -2.78 -5.03
CA VAL A 90 1.62 -2.52 -4.42
C VAL A 90 2.48 -1.70 -5.38
N ASN A 91 2.95 -0.55 -4.90
CA ASN A 91 3.83 0.35 -5.65
C ASN A 91 4.84 1.01 -4.69
N PRO A 92 5.88 1.69 -5.20
CA PRO A 92 6.92 2.28 -4.35
C PRO A 92 6.41 3.23 -3.26
N ILE A 93 5.31 3.96 -3.50
CA ILE A 93 4.72 4.86 -2.50
C ILE A 93 4.17 4.04 -1.31
N ILE A 94 3.51 2.92 -1.58
CA ILE A 94 2.98 2.03 -0.54
C ILE A 94 4.12 1.36 0.24
N SER A 95 5.18 0.94 -0.45
CA SER A 95 6.37 0.38 0.18
C SER A 95 7.05 1.36 1.14
N GLN A 96 7.20 2.62 0.73
CA GLN A 96 7.77 3.67 1.59
C GLN A 96 6.87 3.95 2.81
N ARG A 97 5.55 3.98 2.63
CA ARG A 97 4.60 4.16 3.74
C ARG A 97 4.68 3.03 4.75
N TRP A 98 4.80 1.78 4.29
CA TRP A 98 4.95 0.65 5.21
C TRP A 98 6.28 0.71 5.97
N PHE A 99 7.37 1.08 5.30
CA PHE A 99 8.65 1.29 5.99
C PHE A 99 8.52 2.30 7.12
N HIS A 100 7.90 3.45 6.88
CA HIS A 100 7.67 4.45 7.93
C HIS A 100 6.75 3.95 9.04
N SER A 101 5.70 3.18 8.75
CA SER A 101 4.85 2.62 9.80
C SER A 101 5.62 1.65 10.71
N LEU A 102 6.56 0.88 10.16
CA LEU A 102 7.45 0.01 10.96
C LEU A 102 8.36 0.83 11.89
N GLU A 103 8.83 2.00 11.45
CA GLU A 103 9.61 2.93 12.27
C GLU A 103 8.76 3.54 13.40
N GLU A 104 7.51 3.91 13.11
CA GLU A 104 6.56 4.48 14.08
C GLU A 104 6.10 3.49 15.16
N GLU A 105 6.02 2.20 14.82
CA GLU A 105 5.64 1.12 15.75
C GLU A 105 6.72 0.81 16.82
N ASN A 106 7.84 1.55 16.85
CA ASN A 106 8.98 1.32 17.74
C ASN A 106 9.54 -0.12 17.64
N GLN A 107 9.46 -0.75 16.47
CA GLN A 107 10.10 -2.04 16.25
C GLN A 107 11.63 -1.90 16.34
N ASN A 108 12.31 -2.98 16.73
CA ASN A 108 13.77 -3.00 16.73
C ASN A 108 14.30 -2.78 15.29
N ARG A 109 15.26 -1.87 15.11
CA ARG A 109 15.82 -1.52 13.79
C ARG A 109 16.34 -2.74 13.00
N VAL A 110 16.92 -3.73 13.67
CA VAL A 110 17.36 -4.98 13.04
C VAL A 110 16.18 -5.76 12.49
N THR A 111 15.07 -5.81 13.23
CA THR A 111 13.83 -6.45 12.78
C THR A 111 13.24 -5.74 11.57
N ILE A 112 13.22 -4.40 11.56
CA ILE A 112 12.75 -3.60 10.42
C ILE A 112 13.59 -3.91 9.18
N ILE A 113 14.92 -3.87 9.30
CA ILE A 113 15.84 -4.19 8.20
C ILE A 113 15.58 -5.61 7.67
N MET A 114 15.44 -6.59 8.56
CA MET A 114 15.13 -7.97 8.15
C MET A 114 13.81 -8.07 7.41
N LYS A 115 12.75 -7.37 7.86
CA LYS A 115 11.48 -7.33 7.12
C LYS A 115 11.64 -6.77 5.72
N ILE A 116 12.39 -5.67 5.58
CA ILE A 116 12.62 -5.05 4.26
C ILE A 116 13.48 -5.94 3.35
N ILE A 117 14.50 -6.61 3.86
CA ILE A 117 15.29 -7.58 3.07
C ILE A 117 14.39 -8.69 2.53
N VAL A 118 13.58 -9.28 3.41
CA VAL A 118 12.75 -10.43 3.08
C VAL A 118 11.61 -10.05 2.12
N ILE A 119 10.92 -8.92 2.35
CA ILE A 119 9.86 -8.47 1.45
C ILE A 119 10.43 -8.10 0.07
N THR A 120 11.61 -7.46 0.02
CA THR A 120 12.27 -7.10 -1.23
C THR A 120 12.63 -8.38 -2.00
N SER A 121 13.15 -9.39 -1.31
CA SER A 121 13.46 -10.70 -1.91
C SER A 121 12.21 -11.39 -2.46
N PHE A 122 11.08 -11.32 -1.74
CA PHE A 122 9.80 -11.85 -2.21
C PHE A 122 9.35 -11.18 -3.52
N PHE A 123 9.32 -9.84 -3.56
CA PHE A 123 8.91 -9.14 -4.78
C PHE A 123 9.92 -9.26 -5.93
N SER A 124 11.22 -9.42 -5.65
CA SER A 124 12.21 -9.77 -6.69
C SER A 124 11.90 -11.14 -7.29
N HIS A 125 11.58 -12.13 -6.46
CA HIS A 125 11.16 -13.45 -6.94
C HIS A 125 9.89 -13.37 -7.81
N LEU A 126 8.92 -12.53 -7.44
CA LEU A 126 7.73 -12.29 -8.28
C LEU A 126 8.06 -11.64 -9.62
N LYS A 127 9.02 -10.71 -9.64
CA LYS A 127 9.53 -10.08 -10.86
C LYS A 127 10.21 -11.12 -11.75
N ASP A 128 11.03 -12.00 -11.18
CA ASP A 128 11.73 -13.06 -11.91
C ASP A 128 10.76 -14.10 -12.51
N LEU A 129 9.65 -14.37 -11.82
CA LEU A 129 8.55 -15.20 -12.32
C LEU A 129 7.64 -14.47 -13.33
N GLY A 130 7.80 -13.16 -13.52
CA GLY A 130 7.02 -12.36 -14.47
C GLY A 130 5.64 -11.92 -13.98
N PHE A 131 5.35 -12.03 -12.68
CA PHE A 131 4.10 -11.51 -12.10
C PHE A 131 4.06 -9.98 -12.09
N ILE A 132 5.22 -9.34 -11.97
CA ILE A 132 5.37 -7.88 -11.95
C ILE A 132 6.55 -7.45 -12.82
N SER A 133 6.51 -6.22 -13.31
CA SER A 133 7.59 -5.65 -14.12
C SER A 133 8.72 -5.03 -13.30
N CYS A 134 8.43 -4.58 -12.07
CA CYS A 134 9.39 -3.94 -11.18
C CYS A 134 9.16 -4.36 -9.72
N ASN A 135 10.21 -4.27 -8.90
CA ASN A 135 10.13 -4.53 -7.48
C ASN A 135 9.76 -3.23 -6.75
N PRO A 136 8.60 -3.14 -6.07
CA PRO A 136 8.17 -1.92 -5.41
C PRO A 136 9.02 -1.55 -4.17
N PHE A 137 9.83 -2.47 -3.65
CA PHE A 137 10.69 -2.26 -2.47
C PHE A 137 12.15 -1.94 -2.79
N GLU A 138 12.53 -1.92 -4.07
CA GLU A 138 13.92 -1.78 -4.52
C GLU A 138 14.58 -0.49 -3.96
N GLU A 139 13.92 0.66 -4.10
CA GLU A 139 14.42 1.94 -3.61
C GLU A 139 14.50 2.02 -2.07
N VAL A 140 13.51 1.45 -1.37
CA VAL A 140 13.52 1.39 0.10
C VAL A 140 14.74 0.61 0.58
N TYR A 141 15.02 -0.53 -0.06
CA TYR A 141 16.16 -1.37 0.26
C TYR A 141 17.51 -0.70 -0.03
N GLU A 142 17.64 -0.01 -1.16
CA GLU A 142 18.85 0.73 -1.50
C GLU A 142 19.17 1.83 -0.47
N ASN A 143 18.15 2.55 -0.01
CA ASN A 143 18.30 3.62 0.99
C ASN A 143 18.67 3.09 2.39
N LEU A 144 18.33 1.84 2.72
CA LEU A 144 18.75 1.21 3.97
C LEU A 144 20.26 0.97 4.02
N ASN A 145 20.87 0.55 2.91
CA ASN A 145 22.29 0.22 2.84
C ASN A 145 23.19 1.45 3.05
N ILE A 146 22.73 2.62 2.63
CA ILE A 146 23.42 3.90 2.86
C ILE A 146 23.45 4.26 4.36
N SER A 147 22.47 3.77 5.13
CA SER A 147 22.28 4.12 6.55
C SER A 147 22.99 3.17 7.53
N LEU A 148 23.75 2.20 7.02
CA LEU A 148 24.51 1.21 7.79
C LEU A 148 26.04 1.43 7.75
N GLU A 149 26.51 2.37 6.92
CA GLU A 149 27.90 2.88 6.93
C GLU A 149 28.08 3.99 7.98
#